data_AF-A0A5A7S6R5-F1
#
_entry.id   AF-A0A5A7S6R5-F1
#
_cell.length_a   1.000
_cell.length_b   1.000
_cell.length_c   1.000
_cell.angle_alpha   90.00
_cell.angle_beta   90.00
_cell.angle_gamma   90.00
#
_symmetry.space_group_name_H-M   'P 1'
#
loop_
_entity.id
_entity.type
_entity.pdbx_description
1 polymer ?
#
loop_
_entity_poly.entity_id
_entity_poly.type
_entity_poly.pdbx_seq_one_letter_code
_entity_poly.pdbx_strand_id
1 'polypeptide(L)'
;MDADRLVFLAASATTVAGAVIGNERMQQVAKPLIAPSLAVRAWRKRGPDNLETALLVGGLTAAAVGDVLLIDPDDDRRLVQGASSFAVMQAGYTTLLLRHGARPTAPAWLPRLLGWAGAAVLLRTKAPTVAAPLTAYGVTLGAATTLASDPALDKQLFAGAQLFTVSDGLILVRRIFVRNETGRRIAEGVILATYAAAQALLVDGLQALR
;
A
#
# COMPACT_ATOMS: atom_id res chain seq x y z
N MET A 1 25.51 -2.44 0.88
CA MET A 1 24.06 -2.34 0.62
C MET A 1 23.61 -3.68 0.08
N ASP A 2 22.63 -4.32 0.72
CA ASP A 2 22.18 -5.67 0.35
C ASP A 2 21.49 -5.68 -1.02
N ALA A 3 21.57 -6.79 -1.75
CA ALA A 3 21.05 -6.91 -3.12
C ALA A 3 19.53 -6.66 -3.21
N ASP A 4 18.75 -7.09 -2.21
CA ASP A 4 17.31 -6.79 -2.13
C ASP A 4 17.03 -5.30 -2.05
N ARG A 5 17.80 -4.57 -1.24
CA ARG A 5 17.63 -3.12 -1.06
C ARG A 5 17.98 -2.37 -2.35
N LEU A 6 19.02 -2.83 -3.06
CA LEU A 6 19.36 -2.32 -4.39
C LEU A 6 18.23 -2.54 -5.40
N VAL A 7 17.68 -3.76 -5.47
CA VAL A 7 16.56 -4.09 -6.36
C VAL A 7 15.33 -3.25 -6.01
N PHE A 8 15.00 -3.14 -4.73
CA PHE A 8 13.89 -2.30 -4.25
C PHE A 8 14.06 -0.85 -4.71
N LEU A 9 15.20 -0.22 -4.40
CA LEU A 9 15.46 1.19 -4.75
C LEU A 9 15.44 1.41 -6.26
N ALA A 10 16.05 0.52 -7.04
CA ALA A 10 16.05 0.60 -8.50
C ALA A 10 14.65 0.40 -9.08
N ALA A 11 13.88 -0.56 -8.57
CA ALA A 11 12.51 -0.83 -8.98
C ALA A 11 11.60 0.37 -8.68
N SER A 12 11.68 0.92 -7.46
CA SER A 12 10.91 2.10 -7.06
C SER A 12 11.27 3.33 -7.88
N ALA A 13 12.56 3.64 -8.04
CA ALA A 13 13.00 4.79 -8.83
C ALA A 13 12.59 4.68 -10.31
N THR A 14 12.74 3.48 -10.90
CA THR A 14 12.36 3.22 -12.30
C THR A 14 10.85 3.32 -12.49
N THR A 15 10.07 2.80 -11.53
CA THR A 15 8.61 2.86 -11.54
C THR A 15 8.11 4.31 -11.46
N VAL A 16 8.66 5.11 -10.55
CA VAL A 16 8.32 6.53 -10.39
C VAL A 16 8.73 7.33 -11.62
N ALA A 17 9.96 7.16 -12.11
CA ALA A 17 10.43 7.83 -13.32
C ALA A 17 9.56 7.47 -14.53
N GLY A 18 9.23 6.18 -14.69
CA GLY A 18 8.34 5.67 -15.73
C GLY A 18 6.96 6.32 -15.67
N ALA A 19 6.39 6.52 -14.49
CA ALA A 19 5.12 7.22 -14.33
C ALA A 19 5.19 8.70 -14.75
N VAL A 20 6.20 9.43 -14.29
CA VAL A 20 6.35 10.87 -14.58
C VAL A 20 6.55 11.12 -16.07
N ILE A 21 7.32 10.29 -16.77
CA ILE A 21 7.57 10.45 -18.20
C ILE A 21 6.51 9.77 -19.09
N GLY A 22 5.54 9.06 -18.50
CA GLY A 22 4.48 8.35 -19.23
C GLY A 22 4.95 7.06 -19.93
N ASN A 23 6.02 6.42 -19.45
CA ASN A 23 6.52 5.15 -19.97
C ASN A 23 5.93 3.98 -19.19
N GLU A 24 4.84 3.42 -19.69
CA GLU A 24 4.14 2.29 -19.07
C GLU A 24 5.01 1.02 -19.06
N ARG A 25 5.85 0.78 -20.08
CA ARG A 25 6.73 -0.40 -20.11
C ARG A 25 7.73 -0.42 -18.95
N MET A 26 8.26 0.74 -18.58
CA MET A 26 9.12 0.85 -17.40
C MET A 26 8.38 0.43 -16.13
N GLN A 27 7.13 0.85 -15.97
CA GLN A 27 6.29 0.48 -14.83
C GLN A 27 5.95 -1.02 -14.85
N GLN A 28 5.59 -1.58 -16.00
CA GLN A 28 5.28 -3.00 -16.18
C GLN A 28 6.44 -3.92 -15.77
N VAL A 29 7.68 -3.49 -16.03
CA VAL A 29 8.87 -4.27 -15.65
C VAL A 29 9.28 -4.02 -14.20
N ALA A 30 9.29 -2.77 -13.76
CA ALA A 30 9.87 -2.40 -12.48
C ALA A 30 8.91 -2.54 -11.28
N LYS A 31 7.63 -2.15 -11.44
CA LYS A 31 6.65 -2.14 -10.34
C LYS A 31 6.47 -3.52 -9.72
N PRO A 32 6.37 -4.62 -10.50
CA PRO A 32 6.23 -5.96 -9.93
C PRO A 32 7.45 -6.45 -9.14
N LEU A 33 8.59 -5.73 -9.14
CA LEU A 33 9.78 -6.09 -8.37
C LEU A 33 9.82 -5.44 -6.98
N ILE A 34 8.98 -4.43 -6.72
CA ILE A 34 8.97 -3.69 -5.45
C ILE A 34 8.63 -4.65 -4.30
N ALA A 35 7.42 -5.23 -4.28
CA ALA A 35 7.02 -6.09 -3.18
C ALA A 35 7.82 -7.40 -3.08
N PRO A 36 8.19 -8.11 -4.18
CA PRO A 36 9.02 -9.30 -4.09
C PRO A 36 10.42 -9.05 -3.52
N SER A 37 11.04 -7.90 -3.83
CA SER A 37 12.35 -7.56 -3.24
C SER A 37 12.26 -7.42 -1.71
N LEU A 38 11.17 -6.83 -1.21
CA LEU A 38 10.87 -6.76 0.21
C LEU A 38 10.51 -8.14 0.80
N ALA A 39 9.81 -8.99 0.06
CA ALA A 39 9.46 -10.34 0.50
C ALA A 39 10.72 -11.20 0.69
N VAL A 40 11.66 -11.11 -0.24
CA VAL A 40 12.97 -11.76 -0.14
C VAL A 40 13.75 -11.24 1.08
N ARG A 41 13.73 -9.94 1.33
CA ARG A 41 14.32 -9.33 2.54
C ARG A 41 13.66 -9.85 3.82
N ALA A 42 12.33 -9.90 3.84
CA ALA A 42 11.52 -10.42 4.94
C ALA A 42 11.85 -11.88 5.26
N TRP A 43 12.01 -12.70 4.22
CA TRP A 43 12.39 -14.10 4.33
C TRP A 43 13.82 -14.32 4.82
N ARG A 44 14.78 -13.50 4.35
CA ARG A 44 16.18 -13.60 4.78
C ARG A 44 16.38 -13.21 6.24
N LYS A 45 15.67 -12.17 6.69
CA LYS A 45 15.68 -11.69 8.08
C LYS A 45 14.52 -12.26 8.89
N ARG A 46 14.11 -13.49 8.60
CA ARG A 46 13.01 -14.14 9.32
C ARG A 46 13.43 -14.52 10.74
N GLY A 47 12.53 -14.31 11.69
CA GLY A 47 12.66 -14.82 13.05
C GLY A 47 12.27 -16.31 13.14
N PRO A 48 12.23 -16.86 14.36
CA PRO A 48 11.83 -18.25 14.58
C PRO A 48 10.34 -18.50 14.34
N ASP A 49 9.49 -17.46 14.35
CA ASP A 49 8.06 -17.60 14.11
C ASP A 49 7.74 -17.74 12.61
N ASN A 50 7.36 -18.96 12.23
CA ASN A 50 6.99 -19.31 10.85
C ASN A 50 5.70 -18.64 10.40
N LEU A 51 4.72 -18.45 11.29
CA LEU A 51 3.44 -17.83 10.95
C LEU A 51 3.63 -16.34 10.66
N GLU A 52 4.46 -15.63 11.43
CA GLU A 52 4.75 -14.23 11.13
C GLU A 52 5.44 -14.05 9.79
N THR A 53 6.39 -14.95 9.51
CA THR A 53 7.09 -14.97 8.22
C THR A 53 6.11 -15.25 7.08
N ALA A 54 5.22 -16.22 7.25
CA ALA A 54 4.19 -16.55 6.27
C ALA A 54 3.20 -15.39 6.04
N LEU A 55 2.76 -14.70 7.10
CA LEU A 55 1.87 -13.54 6.99
C LEU A 55 2.54 -12.38 6.25
N LEU A 56 3.80 -12.06 6.58
CA LEU A 56 4.53 -10.96 5.96
C LEU A 56 4.87 -11.25 4.48
N VAL A 57 5.43 -12.43 4.20
CA VAL A 57 5.79 -12.83 2.82
C VAL A 57 4.54 -13.06 1.98
N GLY A 58 3.49 -13.67 2.55
CA GLY A 58 2.20 -13.85 1.89
C GLY A 58 1.52 -12.51 1.57
N GLY A 59 1.54 -11.58 2.52
CA GLY A 59 1.05 -10.21 2.30
C GLY A 59 1.82 -9.49 1.20
N LEU A 60 3.15 -9.56 1.18
CA LEU A 60 3.97 -8.96 0.12
C LEU A 60 3.79 -9.65 -1.24
N THR A 61 3.48 -10.95 -1.24
CA THR A 61 3.10 -11.66 -2.47
C THR A 61 1.76 -11.14 -3.00
N ALA A 62 0.77 -10.95 -2.12
CA ALA A 62 -0.50 -10.33 -2.47
C ALA A 62 -0.30 -8.89 -2.97
N ALA A 63 0.60 -8.12 -2.35
CA ALA A 63 0.99 -6.79 -2.83
C ALA A 63 1.60 -6.82 -4.24
N ALA A 64 2.46 -7.80 -4.54
CA ALA A 64 3.04 -7.96 -5.87
C ALA A 64 1.97 -8.26 -6.94
N VAL A 65 0.97 -9.08 -6.61
CA VAL A 65 -0.20 -9.31 -7.47
C VAL A 65 -1.00 -8.02 -7.64
N GLY A 66 -1.22 -7.28 -6.55
CA GLY A 66 -1.86 -5.97 -6.57
C GLY A 66 -1.13 -4.98 -7.48
N ASP A 67 0.19 -4.92 -7.40
CA ASP A 67 1.06 -4.06 -8.20
C ASP A 67 0.90 -4.30 -9.70
N VAL A 68 0.83 -5.57 -10.13
CA VAL A 68 0.59 -5.95 -11.53
C VAL A 68 -0.82 -5.56 -11.98
N LEU A 69 -1.82 -5.81 -11.14
CA LEU A 69 -3.22 -5.50 -11.46
C LEU A 69 -3.47 -3.99 -11.54
N LEU A 70 -2.81 -3.19 -10.70
CA LEU A 70 -2.91 -1.73 -10.64
C LEU A 70 -1.91 -1.00 -11.56
N ILE A 71 -1.41 -1.65 -12.62
CA ILE A 71 -0.66 -0.94 -13.67
C ILE A 71 -1.56 0.05 -14.43
N ASP A 72 -2.83 -0.35 -14.65
CA ASP A 72 -3.86 0.53 -15.20
C ASP A 72 -4.97 0.73 -14.16
N PRO A 73 -4.84 1.72 -13.27
CA PRO A 73 -5.81 1.99 -12.22
C PRO A 73 -7.10 2.63 -12.75
N ASP A 74 -7.20 2.89 -14.05
CA ASP A 74 -8.36 3.52 -14.68
C ASP A 74 -9.40 2.49 -15.14
N ASP A 75 -8.99 1.24 -15.38
CA ASP A 75 -9.87 0.09 -15.55
C ASP A 75 -10.50 -0.34 -14.20
N ASP A 76 -11.83 -0.32 -14.12
CA ASP A 76 -12.59 -0.65 -12.90
C ASP A 76 -12.31 -2.07 -12.38
N ARG A 77 -12.22 -3.06 -13.28
CA ARG A 77 -11.99 -4.45 -12.91
C ARG A 77 -10.60 -4.61 -12.33
N ARG A 78 -9.60 -4.04 -13.00
CA ARG A 78 -8.20 -4.05 -12.53
C ARG A 78 -8.03 -3.32 -11.20
N LEU A 79 -8.68 -2.17 -11.05
CA LEU A 79 -8.71 -1.42 -9.80
C LEU A 79 -9.30 -2.25 -8.65
N VAL A 80 -10.45 -2.91 -8.86
CA VAL A 80 -11.09 -3.75 -7.83
C VAL A 80 -10.25 -4.99 -7.52
N GLN A 81 -9.68 -5.65 -8.52
CA GLN A 81 -8.83 -6.82 -8.31
C GLN A 81 -7.56 -6.45 -7.55
N GLY A 82 -6.91 -5.34 -7.93
CA GLY A 82 -5.72 -4.83 -7.24
C GLY A 82 -6.02 -4.45 -5.79
N ALA A 83 -7.12 -3.71 -5.55
CA ALA A 83 -7.58 -3.38 -4.20
C ALA A 83 -7.89 -4.63 -3.36
N SER A 84 -8.43 -5.68 -3.97
CA SER A 84 -8.69 -6.96 -3.28
C SER A 84 -7.38 -7.65 -2.88
N SER A 85 -6.35 -7.63 -3.73
CA SER A 85 -5.03 -8.15 -3.38
C SER A 85 -4.37 -7.35 -2.26
N PHE A 86 -4.49 -6.02 -2.29
CA PHE A 86 -4.04 -5.17 -1.19
C PHE A 86 -4.84 -5.40 0.10
N ALA A 87 -6.15 -5.71 0.02
CA ALA A 87 -6.95 -6.07 1.19
C ALA A 87 -6.39 -7.31 1.91
N VAL A 88 -5.94 -8.32 1.15
CA VAL A 88 -5.28 -9.52 1.70
C VAL A 88 -3.97 -9.15 2.39
N MET A 89 -3.15 -8.28 1.79
CA MET A 89 -1.94 -7.76 2.42
C MET A 89 -2.27 -7.01 3.73
N GLN A 90 -3.25 -6.10 3.71
CA GLN A 90 -3.66 -5.32 4.88
C GLN A 90 -4.16 -6.25 6.00
N ALA A 91 -4.91 -7.30 5.67
CA ALA A 91 -5.32 -8.32 6.64
C ALA A 91 -4.11 -9.01 7.29
N GLY A 92 -3.10 -9.39 6.50
CA GLY A 92 -1.84 -9.94 7.02
C GLY A 92 -1.12 -8.99 7.98
N TYR A 93 -1.00 -7.71 7.61
CA TYR A 93 -0.40 -6.68 8.47
C TYR A 93 -1.21 -6.44 9.74
N THR A 94 -2.54 -6.38 9.65
CA THR A 94 -3.45 -6.30 10.80
C THR A 94 -3.23 -7.47 11.74
N THR A 95 -3.16 -8.71 11.24
CA THR A 95 -2.90 -9.89 12.07
C THR A 95 -1.54 -9.79 12.76
N LEU A 96 -0.48 -9.41 12.04
CA LEU A 96 0.85 -9.22 12.62
C LEU A 96 0.85 -8.18 13.75
N LEU A 97 0.24 -7.02 13.52
CA LEU A 97 0.16 -5.95 14.50
C LEU A 97 -0.60 -6.38 15.76
N LEU A 98 -1.74 -7.06 15.60
CA LEU A 98 -2.50 -7.60 16.73
C LEU A 98 -1.69 -8.62 17.54
N ARG A 99 -0.91 -9.49 16.87
CA ARG A 99 -0.04 -10.46 17.54
C ARG A 99 1.07 -9.79 18.36
N HIS A 100 1.54 -8.62 17.93
CA HIS A 100 2.50 -7.79 18.66
C HIS A 100 1.82 -6.84 19.67
N GLY A 101 0.54 -7.05 19.97
CA GLY A 101 -0.17 -6.33 21.02
C GLY A 101 -0.63 -4.92 20.64
N ALA A 102 -0.63 -4.57 19.34
CA ALA A 102 -1.13 -3.28 18.85
C ALA A 102 -2.55 -3.02 19.33
N ARG A 103 -2.80 -1.81 19.84
CA ARG A 103 -4.12 -1.38 20.31
C ARG A 103 -4.67 -0.24 19.46
N PRO A 104 -5.97 -0.27 19.11
CA PRO A 104 -6.59 0.89 18.47
C PRO A 104 -6.64 2.05 19.45
N THR A 105 -6.15 3.22 19.05
CA THR A 105 -6.17 4.43 19.88
C THR A 105 -7.24 5.41 19.42
N ALA A 106 -7.86 6.10 20.38
CA ALA A 106 -8.90 7.11 20.11
C ALA A 106 -8.45 8.20 19.10
N PRO A 107 -7.25 8.78 19.25
CA PRO A 107 -6.74 9.79 18.32
C PRO A 107 -6.41 9.24 16.93
N ALA A 108 -6.09 7.95 16.81
CA ALA A 108 -5.83 7.33 15.52
C ALA A 108 -7.11 7.04 14.74
N TRP A 109 -8.15 6.51 15.37
CA TRP A 109 -9.32 6.06 14.62
C TRP A 109 -10.14 7.21 14.04
N LEU A 110 -10.29 8.34 14.75
CA LEU A 110 -11.26 9.38 14.36
C LEU A 110 -10.94 10.06 13.01
N PRO A 111 -9.70 10.54 12.75
CA PRO A 111 -9.35 11.09 11.45
C PRO A 111 -9.49 10.08 10.31
N ARG A 112 -9.22 8.79 10.59
CA ARG A 112 -9.31 7.70 9.61
C ARG A 112 -10.78 7.41 9.28
N LEU A 113 -11.66 7.33 10.27
CA LEU A 113 -13.08 7.12 10.05
C LEU A 113 -13.69 8.27 9.25
N LEU A 114 -13.36 9.51 9.58
CA LEU A 114 -13.84 10.68 8.83
C LEU A 114 -13.31 10.71 7.39
N GLY A 115 -12.01 10.46 7.21
CA GLY A 115 -11.39 10.40 5.88
C GLY A 115 -12.01 9.31 5.00
N TRP A 116 -12.20 8.10 5.54
CA TRP A 116 -12.79 6.98 4.80
C TRP A 116 -14.28 7.13 4.56
N ALA A 117 -15.03 7.71 5.50
CA ALA A 117 -16.44 8.06 5.27
C ALA A 117 -16.56 9.07 4.11
N GLY A 118 -15.72 10.10 4.10
CA GLY A 118 -15.64 11.06 2.98
C GLY A 118 -15.30 10.38 1.66
N ALA A 119 -14.30 9.50 1.65
CA ALA A 119 -13.91 8.73 0.46
C ALA A 119 -15.03 7.80 -0.03
N ALA A 120 -15.76 7.14 0.87
CA ALA A 120 -16.87 6.25 0.53
C ALA A 120 -18.05 7.03 -0.08
N VAL A 121 -18.39 8.21 0.48
CA VAL A 121 -19.40 9.11 -0.09
C VAL A 121 -18.97 9.60 -1.47
N LEU A 122 -17.71 10.01 -1.62
CA LEU A 122 -17.16 10.45 -2.89
C LEU A 122 -17.21 9.33 -3.95
N LEU A 123 -16.79 8.12 -3.59
CA LEU A 123 -16.87 6.94 -4.44
C LEU A 123 -18.31 6.66 -4.87
N ARG A 124 -19.26 6.67 -3.93
CA ARG A 124 -20.67 6.40 -4.22
C ARG A 124 -21.29 7.43 -5.17
N THR A 125 -20.81 8.68 -5.14
CA THR A 125 -21.33 9.78 -5.97
C THR A 125 -20.63 9.90 -7.32
N LYS A 126 -19.33 9.59 -7.41
CA LYS A 126 -18.51 9.82 -8.62
C LYS A 126 -18.06 8.55 -9.34
N ALA A 127 -18.04 7.41 -8.66
CA ALA A 127 -17.61 6.11 -9.20
C ALA A 127 -18.43 4.95 -8.59
N PRO A 128 -19.77 4.94 -8.78
CA PRO A 128 -20.66 4.01 -8.09
C PRO A 128 -20.39 2.53 -8.42
N THR A 129 -19.83 2.23 -9.60
CA THR A 129 -19.48 0.88 -10.06
C THR A 129 -18.43 0.19 -9.18
N VAL A 130 -17.51 0.96 -8.61
CA VAL A 130 -16.40 0.46 -7.77
C VAL A 130 -16.55 0.84 -6.30
N ALA A 131 -17.62 1.56 -5.94
CA ALA A 131 -17.76 2.13 -4.61
C ALA A 131 -17.82 1.07 -3.50
N ALA A 132 -18.62 0.02 -3.66
CA ALA A 132 -18.75 -1.04 -2.67
C ALA A 132 -17.42 -1.80 -2.42
N PRO A 133 -16.75 -2.37 -3.44
CA PRO A 133 -15.49 -3.08 -3.22
C PRO A 133 -14.38 -2.17 -2.68
N LEU A 134 -14.27 -0.92 -3.16
CA LEU A 134 -13.25 0.01 -2.67
C LEU A 134 -13.53 0.51 -1.25
N THR A 135 -14.80 0.63 -0.86
CA THR A 135 -15.17 0.92 0.54
C THR A 135 -14.81 -0.26 1.45
N ALA A 136 -15.07 -1.49 1.02
CA ALA A 136 -14.69 -2.69 1.77
C ALA A 136 -13.16 -2.78 1.93
N TYR A 137 -12.41 -2.50 0.87
CA TYR A 137 -10.96 -2.36 0.94
C TYR A 137 -10.53 -1.27 1.94
N GLY A 138 -11.15 -0.08 1.89
CA GLY A 138 -10.90 1.01 2.82
C GLY A 138 -11.07 0.62 4.30
N VAL A 139 -11.98 -0.30 4.62
CA VAL A 139 -12.11 -0.85 5.99
C VAL A 139 -10.86 -1.63 6.40
N THR A 140 -10.32 -2.48 5.53
CA THR A 140 -9.10 -3.26 5.83
C THR A 140 -7.88 -2.36 6.02
N LEU A 141 -7.71 -1.38 5.13
CA LEU A 141 -6.65 -0.37 5.23
C LEU A 141 -6.83 0.51 6.48
N GLY A 142 -8.06 0.90 6.81
CA GLY A 142 -8.39 1.65 8.02
C GLY A 142 -8.03 0.89 9.29
N ALA A 143 -8.31 -0.42 9.34
CA ALA A 143 -7.95 -1.27 10.48
C ALA A 143 -6.42 -1.38 10.63
N ALA A 144 -5.70 -1.74 9.56
CA ALA A 144 -4.24 -1.83 9.58
C ALA A 144 -3.60 -0.49 9.96
N THR A 145 -4.05 0.62 9.38
CA THR A 145 -3.50 1.95 9.66
C THR A 145 -3.83 2.43 11.08
N THR A 146 -4.98 2.05 11.64
CA THR A 146 -5.32 2.39 13.04
C THR A 146 -4.39 1.66 14.01
N LEU A 147 -4.15 0.36 13.79
CA LEU A 147 -3.26 -0.45 14.64
C LEU A 147 -1.79 -0.05 14.49
N ALA A 148 -1.33 0.20 13.26
CA ALA A 148 0.03 0.67 12.99
C ALA A 148 0.32 2.06 13.59
N SER A 149 -0.71 2.76 14.06
CA SER A 149 -0.61 4.08 14.69
C SER A 149 -0.69 4.04 16.21
N ASP A 150 -0.60 2.86 16.81
CA ASP A 150 -0.38 2.73 18.25
C ASP A 150 0.97 3.38 18.60
N PRO A 151 1.00 4.43 19.45
CA PRO A 151 2.23 5.12 19.85
C PRO A 151 3.25 4.23 20.57
N ALA A 152 2.82 3.07 21.09
CA ALA A 152 3.70 2.09 21.72
C ALA A 152 4.54 1.29 20.72
N LEU A 153 4.21 1.36 19.42
CA LEU A 153 4.92 0.63 18.36
C LEU A 153 5.97 1.50 17.65
N ASP A 154 6.68 0.89 16.71
CA ASP A 154 7.72 1.55 15.92
C ASP A 154 7.17 2.74 15.08
N LYS A 155 7.90 3.86 15.08
CA LYS A 155 7.51 5.09 14.36
C LYS A 155 7.44 4.90 12.83
N GLN A 156 8.19 3.94 12.28
CA GLN A 156 8.14 3.57 10.87
C GLN A 156 6.79 2.95 10.51
N LEU A 157 6.14 2.20 11.41
CA LEU A 157 4.80 1.66 11.17
C LEU A 157 3.78 2.79 11.00
N PHE A 158 3.82 3.78 11.90
CA PHE A 158 2.96 4.95 11.80
C PHE A 158 3.17 5.70 10.48
N ALA A 159 4.43 6.04 10.17
CA ALA A 159 4.79 6.80 8.97
C ALA A 159 4.43 6.02 7.68
N GLY A 160 4.76 4.73 7.64
CA GLY A 160 4.44 3.85 6.53
C GLY A 160 2.94 3.73 6.29
N ALA A 161 2.15 3.55 7.35
CA ALA A 161 0.69 3.49 7.24
C ALA A 161 0.06 4.81 6.75
N GLN A 162 0.60 5.96 7.18
CA GLN A 162 0.13 7.26 6.68
C GLN A 162 0.43 7.41 5.19
N LEU A 163 1.66 7.08 4.76
CA LEU A 163 2.04 7.15 3.36
C LEU A 163 1.20 6.19 2.48
N PHE A 164 0.88 5.00 2.99
CA PHE A 164 0.00 4.07 2.29
C PHE A 164 -1.40 4.65 2.09
N THR A 165 -1.97 5.24 3.15
CA THR A 165 -3.29 5.89 3.09
C THR A 165 -3.27 7.07 2.12
N VAL A 166 -2.20 7.87 2.11
CA VAL A 166 -2.03 8.98 1.17
C VAL A 166 -1.93 8.48 -0.26
N SER A 167 -1.14 7.44 -0.52
CA SER A 167 -1.03 6.80 -1.84
C SER A 167 -2.40 6.42 -2.39
N ASP A 168 -3.20 5.68 -1.62
CA ASP A 168 -4.51 5.20 -2.08
C ASP A 168 -5.53 6.32 -2.22
N GLY A 169 -5.51 7.29 -1.30
CA GLY A 169 -6.31 8.50 -1.43
C GLY A 169 -5.98 9.27 -2.71
N LEU A 170 -4.70 9.36 -3.07
CA LEU A 170 -4.26 10.00 -4.31
C LEU A 170 -4.67 9.23 -5.56
N ILE A 171 -4.75 7.88 -5.53
CA ILE A 171 -5.33 7.09 -6.63
C ILE A 171 -6.78 7.54 -6.89
N LEU A 172 -7.58 7.68 -5.83
CA LEU A 172 -8.97 8.14 -5.95
C LEU A 172 -9.05 9.58 -6.47
N VAL A 173 -8.24 10.48 -5.94
CA VAL A 173 -8.20 11.89 -6.37
C VAL A 173 -7.78 12.00 -7.83
N ARG A 174 -6.72 11.29 -8.24
CA ARG A 174 -6.24 11.22 -9.63
C ARG A 174 -7.36 10.75 -10.56
N ARG A 175 -8.03 9.65 -10.20
CA ARG A 175 -9.10 9.05 -11.00
C ARG A 175 -10.29 10.00 -11.19
N ILE A 176 -10.73 10.66 -10.13
CA ILE A 176 -11.97 11.46 -10.14
C ILE A 176 -11.75 12.87 -10.68
N PHE A 177 -10.65 13.52 -10.30
CA PHE A 177 -10.49 14.97 -10.50
C PHE A 177 -9.44 15.33 -11.56
N VAL A 178 -8.43 14.47 -11.80
CA VAL A 178 -7.31 14.81 -12.70
C VAL A 178 -7.57 14.27 -14.10
N ARG A 179 -7.84 15.20 -15.04
CA ARG A 179 -8.22 14.86 -16.42
C ARG A 179 -7.11 15.05 -17.44
N ASN A 180 -6.21 16.01 -17.23
CA ASN A 180 -5.11 16.26 -18.15
C ASN A 180 -4.00 15.23 -17.98
N GLU A 181 -3.33 14.89 -19.08
CA GLU A 181 -2.36 13.80 -19.13
C GLU A 181 -1.12 14.08 -18.24
N THR A 182 -0.56 15.28 -18.32
CA THR A 182 0.61 15.68 -17.52
C THR A 182 0.34 15.56 -16.02
N GLY A 183 -0.81 16.06 -15.57
CA GLY A 183 -1.23 15.98 -14.17
C GLY A 183 -1.44 14.54 -13.71
N ARG A 184 -2.00 13.67 -14.57
CA ARG A 184 -2.15 12.24 -14.27
C ARG A 184 -0.81 11.54 -14.11
N ARG A 185 0.18 11.87 -14.96
CA ARG A 185 1.55 11.33 -14.89
C ARG A 185 2.28 11.77 -13.61
N ILE A 186 2.17 13.05 -13.26
CA ILE A 186 2.78 13.58 -12.02
C ILE A 186 2.10 12.96 -10.79
N ALA A 187 0.76 12.91 -10.77
CA ALA A 187 0.02 12.29 -9.67
C ALA A 187 0.39 10.81 -9.52
N GLU A 188 0.49 10.07 -10.62
CA GLU A 188 0.94 8.67 -10.64
C GLU A 188 2.35 8.53 -10.04
N GLY A 189 3.30 9.40 -10.43
CA GLY A 189 4.64 9.42 -9.85
C GLY A 189 4.63 9.63 -8.33
N VAL A 190 3.81 10.56 -7.83
CA VAL A 190 3.67 10.81 -6.39
C VAL A 190 3.04 9.62 -5.67
N ILE A 191 1.98 9.02 -6.23
CA ILE A 191 1.33 7.81 -5.72
C ILE A 191 2.36 6.69 -5.56
N LEU A 192 3.14 6.43 -6.60
CA LEU A 192 4.11 5.34 -6.60
C LEU A 192 5.29 5.60 -5.64
N ALA A 193 5.69 6.87 -5.48
CA ALA A 193 6.73 7.25 -4.53
C ALA A 193 6.27 7.07 -3.08
N THR A 194 5.05 7.53 -2.74
CA THR A 194 4.48 7.35 -1.40
C THR A 194 4.19 5.87 -1.11
N TYR A 195 3.70 5.12 -2.10
CA TYR A 195 3.52 3.66 -2.02
C TYR A 195 4.83 2.92 -1.70
N ALA A 196 5.89 3.18 -2.47
CA ALA A 196 7.17 2.52 -2.26
C ALA A 196 7.73 2.83 -0.87
N ALA A 197 7.72 4.11 -0.47
CA ALA A 197 8.16 4.51 0.86
C ALA A 197 7.31 3.87 1.97
N ALA A 198 5.99 3.77 1.77
CA ALA A 198 5.07 3.10 2.69
C ALA A 198 5.44 1.64 2.90
N GLN A 199 5.64 0.88 1.82
CA GLN A 199 5.99 -0.54 1.88
C GLN A 199 7.34 -0.76 2.59
N ALA A 200 8.35 0.06 2.28
CA ALA A 200 9.65 -0.05 2.95
C ALA A 200 9.52 0.14 4.47
N LEU A 201 8.86 1.22 4.88
CA LEU A 201 8.69 1.57 6.29
C LEU A 201 7.82 0.56 7.06
N LEU A 202 6.74 0.06 6.43
CA LEU A 202 5.88 -0.96 7.04
C LEU A 202 6.64 -2.28 7.24
N VAL A 203 7.40 -2.72 6.23
CA VAL A 203 8.19 -3.95 6.34
C VAL A 203 9.31 -3.81 7.37
N ASP A 204 10.06 -2.71 7.33
CA ASP A 204 11.14 -2.48 8.30
C ASP A 204 10.58 -2.37 9.73
N GLY A 205 9.47 -1.64 9.92
CA GLY A 205 8.79 -1.54 11.21
C GLY A 205 8.24 -2.88 11.73
N LEU A 206 7.62 -3.70 10.87
CA LEU A 206 7.12 -5.02 11.26
C LEU A 206 8.25 -5.99 11.63
N GLN A 207 9.41 -5.87 10.98
CA GLN A 207 10.59 -6.66 11.32
C GLN A 207 11.26 -6.20 12.61
N ALA A 208 11.13 -4.92 12.97
CA ALA A 208 11.68 -4.36 14.20
C ALA A 208 10.86 -4.70 15.45
N LEU A 209 9.61 -5.16 15.29
CA LEU A 209 8.78 -5.63 16.41
C LEU A 209 9.17 -7.03 16.94
N ARG A 210 10.12 -7.71 16.27
CA ARG A 210 10.55 -9.08 16.58
C ARG A 210 11.65 -9.16 17.63
#